data_AF-J2RQ35-F1
#
_entry.id   AF-J2RQ35-F1
#
_cell.length_a   1.000
_cell.length_b   1.000
_cell.length_c   1.000
_cell.angle_alpha   90.00
_cell.angle_beta   90.00
_cell.angle_gamma   90.00
#
_symmetry.space_group_name_H-M   'P 1'
#
loop_
_entity.id
_entity.type
_entity.pdbx_description
1 polymer ?
#
loop_
_entity_poly.entity_id
_entity_poly.type
_entity_poly.pdbx_seq_one_letter_code
_entity_poly.pdbx_strand_id
1 'polypeptide(L)'
;MVVIGNTPSLHNFVLGEGSDFGIQSDATDVKVKRAFITTSFDVMTDGSQDSPVVTAIDIQSLKTMDFTECVAVLCVKKLARFEHGRMGDHWVAIVGRDDERGKYLVACSNTLLHYGFKEDKDNQSGRYFNTTIDVAEITNRTVYPNNINQIYISKR
;
A
#
# COMPACT_ATOMS: atom_id res chain seq x y z
N MET A 1 13.53 -11.44 -3.96
CA MET A 1 12.20 -11.86 -3.41
C MET A 1 12.06 -11.72 -1.88
N VAL A 2 13.12 -11.30 -1.17
CA VAL A 2 13.10 -11.13 0.30
C VAL A 2 12.64 -9.72 0.72
N VAL A 3 12.84 -8.71 -0.13
CA VAL A 3 12.56 -7.30 0.22
C VAL A 3 11.06 -6.98 0.31
N ILE A 4 10.22 -7.50 -0.60
CA ILE A 4 8.74 -7.34 -0.50
C ILE A 4 8.17 -8.19 0.66
N GLY A 5 8.85 -9.27 1.05
CA GLY A 5 8.47 -10.09 2.21
C GLY A 5 8.83 -9.46 3.56
N ASN A 6 9.85 -8.58 3.58
CA ASN A 6 10.30 -7.81 4.73
C ASN A 6 9.64 -6.43 4.81
N THR A 7 8.37 -6.30 4.40
CA THR A 7 7.60 -5.06 4.62
C THR A 7 6.56 -5.24 5.75
N PRO A 8 6.96 -5.54 7.01
CA PRO A 8 6.03 -5.54 8.14
C PRO A 8 5.53 -4.11 8.47
N SER A 9 6.12 -3.11 7.83
CA SER A 9 5.73 -1.71 7.73
C SER A 9 6.84 -1.02 6.93
N LEU A 10 6.56 0.07 6.23
CA LEU A 10 7.52 1.16 6.18
C LEU A 10 7.81 1.50 7.66
N HIS A 11 8.88 0.94 8.25
CA HIS A 11 8.92 0.36 9.62
C HIS A 11 8.84 1.36 10.79
N ASN A 12 7.99 2.38 10.67
CA ASN A 12 8.32 3.79 10.73
C ASN A 12 8.51 4.39 9.33
N PHE A 13 7.48 5.03 8.76
CA PHE A 13 7.65 6.05 7.71
C PHE A 13 7.51 7.48 8.25
N VAL A 14 7.91 7.83 9.47
CA VAL A 14 9.11 7.48 10.23
C VAL A 14 8.77 7.83 11.69
N LEU A 15 8.91 6.90 12.65
CA LEU A 15 8.68 7.04 14.09
C LEU A 15 7.23 7.16 14.60
N GLY A 16 6.22 6.99 13.74
CA GLY A 16 4.99 6.32 14.15
C GLY A 16 4.03 7.03 15.12
N GLU A 17 3.72 8.32 14.93
CA GLU A 17 2.42 8.88 15.38
C GLU A 17 1.38 8.94 14.24
N GLY A 18 1.41 7.93 13.35
CA GLY A 18 0.53 7.88 12.18
C GLY A 18 0.98 8.87 11.12
N SER A 19 1.23 8.38 9.91
CA SER A 19 1.47 9.30 8.81
C SER A 19 0.15 9.91 8.39
N ASP A 20 -0.23 11.02 9.05
CA ASP A 20 -1.10 12.03 8.49
C ASP A 20 -0.33 12.69 7.33
N PHE A 21 -0.16 11.94 6.24
CA PHE A 21 0.03 12.54 4.93
C PHE A 21 -1.30 13.18 4.60
N GLY A 22 -1.54 14.34 5.21
CA GLY A 22 -2.79 15.06 5.14
C GLY A 22 -3.24 15.33 3.71
N ILE A 23 -4.39 15.98 3.63
CA ILE A 23 -5.08 16.27 2.37
C ILE A 23 -4.09 16.85 1.35
N GLN A 24 -3.99 16.18 0.20
CA GLN A 24 -3.24 16.67 -0.95
C GLN A 24 -3.67 18.11 -1.28
N SER A 25 -2.74 19.06 -1.21
CA SER A 25 -3.00 20.44 -1.61
C SER A 25 -2.80 20.67 -3.11
N ASP A 26 -1.75 20.07 -3.69
CA ASP A 26 -1.28 20.43 -5.03
C ASP A 26 -0.41 19.33 -5.70
N ALA A 27 0.15 19.65 -6.88
CA ALA A 27 1.00 18.77 -7.66
C ALA A 27 2.41 18.56 -7.08
N THR A 28 2.91 19.50 -6.28
CA THR A 28 4.22 19.40 -5.62
C THR A 28 4.16 18.37 -4.51
N ASP A 29 3.09 18.37 -3.72
CA ASP A 29 2.86 17.37 -2.67
C ASP A 29 2.90 15.93 -3.21
N VAL A 30 2.26 15.67 -4.36
CA VAL A 30 2.30 14.35 -5.02
C VAL A 30 3.72 13.95 -5.42
N LYS A 31 4.50 14.89 -5.97
CA LYS A 31 5.90 14.64 -6.37
C LYS A 31 6.77 14.31 -5.15
N VAL A 32 6.62 15.07 -4.07
CA VAL A 32 7.38 14.84 -2.82
C VAL A 32 7.06 13.47 -2.24
N LYS A 33 5.77 13.12 -2.13
CA LYS A 33 5.33 11.82 -1.60
C LYS A 33 5.81 10.65 -2.46
N ARG A 34 5.78 10.79 -3.79
CA ARG A 34 6.32 9.76 -4.70
C ARG A 34 7.84 9.62 -4.56
N ALA A 35 8.57 10.74 -4.51
CA ALA A 35 10.01 10.72 -4.29
C ALA A 35 10.35 10.03 -2.96
N PHE A 36 9.61 10.32 -1.89
CA PHE A 36 9.77 9.64 -0.61
C PHE A 36 9.62 8.12 -0.77
N ILE A 37 8.52 7.65 -1.37
CA ILE A 37 8.28 6.22 -1.60
C ILE A 37 9.46 5.61 -2.36
N THR A 38 9.86 6.20 -3.49
CA THR A 38 10.99 5.73 -4.30
C THR A 38 12.28 5.65 -3.49
N THR A 39 12.67 6.72 -2.79
CA THR A 39 13.89 6.74 -1.97
C THR A 39 13.86 5.69 -0.87
N SER A 40 12.70 5.47 -0.24
CA SER A 40 12.58 4.48 0.83
C SER A 40 12.81 3.06 0.31
N PHE A 41 12.23 2.73 -0.85
CA PHE A 41 12.48 1.45 -1.47
C PHE A 41 13.92 1.31 -1.96
N ASP A 42 14.50 2.36 -2.54
CA ASP A 42 15.89 2.36 -2.98
C ASP A 42 16.84 2.01 -1.82
N VAL A 43 16.68 2.71 -0.68
CA VAL A 43 17.42 2.44 0.56
C VAL A 43 17.20 1.01 1.07
N MET A 44 15.97 0.50 1.07
CA MET A 44 15.68 -0.88 1.49
C MET A 44 16.31 -1.95 0.58
N THR A 45 16.59 -1.61 -0.67
CA THR A 45 17.22 -2.50 -1.66
C THR A 45 18.71 -2.22 -1.86
N ASP A 46 19.30 -1.29 -1.11
CA ASP A 46 20.71 -0.94 -1.27
C ASP A 46 21.61 -2.14 -0.95
N GLY A 47 22.66 -2.32 -1.75
CA GLY A 47 23.54 -3.49 -1.71
C GLY A 47 22.92 -4.83 -2.17
N SER A 48 21.64 -4.85 -2.55
CA SER A 48 20.98 -6.03 -3.12
C SER A 48 21.10 -6.11 -4.65
N GLN A 49 20.89 -7.30 -5.22
CA GLN A 49 20.73 -7.48 -6.68
C GLN A 49 19.34 -7.06 -7.18
N ASP A 50 18.50 -6.56 -6.28
CA ASP A 50 17.12 -6.15 -6.54
C ASP A 50 17.11 -4.62 -6.78
N SER A 51 16.22 -4.13 -7.67
CA SER A 51 15.99 -2.71 -7.93
C SER A 51 14.49 -2.42 -7.89
N PRO A 52 14.04 -1.43 -7.10
CA PRO A 52 12.64 -1.12 -6.98
C PRO A 52 12.23 -0.17 -8.10
N VAL A 53 11.11 -0.49 -8.74
CA VAL A 53 10.49 0.39 -9.74
C VAL A 53 9.15 0.86 -9.20
N VAL A 54 9.01 2.18 -9.07
CA VAL A 54 7.79 2.84 -8.58
C VAL A 54 7.11 3.55 -9.73
N THR A 55 5.92 3.09 -10.12
CA THR A 55 5.16 3.62 -11.25
C THR A 55 3.81 4.16 -10.80
N ALA A 56 3.45 5.35 -11.26
CA ALA A 56 2.13 5.92 -11.03
C ALA A 56 1.08 5.16 -11.85
N ILE A 57 -0.03 4.78 -11.21
CA ILE A 57 -1.13 4.08 -11.87
C ILE A 57 -2.47 4.69 -11.50
N ASP A 58 -3.54 4.22 -12.13
CA ASP A 58 -4.92 4.59 -11.79
C ASP A 58 -5.67 3.45 -11.05
N ILE A 59 -6.91 3.75 -10.64
CA ILE A 59 -7.79 2.78 -9.97
C ILE A 59 -8.11 1.57 -10.87
N GLN A 60 -8.23 1.76 -12.19
CA GLN A 60 -8.58 0.65 -13.08
C GLN A 60 -7.41 -0.34 -13.20
N SER A 61 -6.18 0.17 -13.18
CA SER A 61 -4.94 -0.61 -13.22
C SER A 61 -4.83 -1.57 -12.02
N LEU A 62 -5.37 -1.21 -10.85
CA LEU A 62 -5.42 -2.11 -9.68
C LEU A 62 -6.21 -3.39 -9.96
N LYS A 63 -7.25 -3.32 -10.80
CA LYS A 63 -8.12 -4.47 -11.10
C LYS A 63 -7.44 -5.51 -11.99
N THR A 64 -6.43 -5.12 -12.74
CA THR A 64 -5.70 -6.02 -13.66
C THR A 64 -4.27 -6.28 -13.19
N MET A 65 -3.90 -5.78 -12.00
CA MET A 65 -2.57 -5.92 -11.44
C MET A 65 -2.29 -7.36 -11.00
N ASP A 66 -1.10 -7.86 -11.32
CA ASP A 66 -0.60 -9.13 -10.83
C ASP A 66 0.15 -8.93 -9.51
N PHE A 67 -0.51 -9.29 -8.41
CA PHE A 67 0.07 -9.14 -7.08
C PHE A 67 1.14 -10.21 -6.77
N THR A 68 1.42 -11.23 -7.59
CA THR A 68 2.57 -12.09 -7.29
C THR A 68 3.90 -11.35 -7.50
N GLU A 69 3.94 -10.44 -8.48
CA GLU A 69 5.14 -9.71 -8.88
C GLU A 69 5.25 -8.30 -8.27
N CYS A 70 4.14 -7.75 -7.77
CA CYS A 70 4.12 -6.36 -7.30
C CYS A 70 3.17 -6.12 -6.14
N VAL A 71 3.25 -4.90 -5.58
CA VAL A 71 2.33 -4.35 -4.58
C VAL A 71 1.84 -2.99 -5.05
N ALA A 72 0.72 -2.53 -4.50
CA ALA A 72 0.24 -1.17 -4.72
C ALA A 72 0.21 -0.39 -3.41
N VAL A 73 0.79 0.81 -3.41
CA VAL A 73 0.73 1.75 -2.29
C VAL A 73 -0.21 2.87 -2.69
N LEU A 74 -1.30 3.05 -1.93
CA LEU A 74 -2.29 4.09 -2.20
C LEU A 74 -2.72 4.88 -0.97
N CYS A 75 -3.18 6.10 -1.20
CA CYS A 75 -3.79 6.94 -0.18
C CYS A 75 -5.31 6.81 -0.20
N VAL A 76 -5.88 6.34 0.90
CA VAL A 76 -7.32 6.27 1.13
C VAL A 76 -7.82 7.51 1.86
N LYS A 77 -9.09 7.85 1.65
CA LYS A 77 -9.82 8.92 2.35
C LYS A 77 -10.53 8.36 3.57
N LYS A 78 -10.92 9.20 4.53
CA LYS A 78 -11.73 8.83 5.71
C LYS A 78 -13.01 8.05 5.42
N LEU A 79 -13.53 8.13 4.19
CA LEU A 79 -14.72 7.42 3.77
C LEU A 79 -14.46 5.95 3.42
N ALA A 80 -13.20 5.58 3.13
CA ALA A 80 -12.83 4.21 2.84
C ALA A 80 -13.12 3.31 4.04
N ARG A 81 -13.80 2.20 3.78
CA ARG A 81 -14.21 1.23 4.79
C ARG A 81 -13.37 -0.03 4.65
N PHE A 82 -12.67 -0.35 5.73
CA PHE A 82 -11.96 -1.60 5.90
C PHE A 82 -12.82 -2.59 6.67
N GLU A 83 -12.35 -3.83 6.80
CA GLU A 83 -12.98 -4.90 7.57
C GLU A 83 -13.46 -4.46 8.96
N HIS A 84 -12.64 -3.68 9.68
CA HIS A 84 -12.93 -3.23 11.04
C HIS A 84 -13.61 -1.86 11.13
N GLY A 85 -13.78 -1.16 10.01
CA GLY A 85 -14.38 0.16 9.95
C GLY A 85 -13.55 1.20 9.21
N ARG A 86 -13.76 2.47 9.55
CA ARG A 86 -13.06 3.61 8.92
C ARG A 86 -11.88 4.03 9.80
N MET A 87 -10.75 4.34 9.18
CA MET A 87 -9.50 4.66 9.88
C MET A 87 -8.93 6.05 9.52
N GLY A 88 -9.75 6.92 8.92
CA GLY A 88 -9.31 8.24 8.47
C GLY A 88 -8.53 8.21 7.15
N ASP A 89 -8.03 9.37 6.74
CA ASP A 89 -7.18 9.54 5.56
C ASP A 89 -5.79 9.01 5.89
N HIS A 90 -5.30 8.03 5.12
CA HIS A 90 -3.97 7.45 5.35
C HIS A 90 -3.51 6.61 4.16
N TRP A 91 -2.24 6.19 4.19
CA TRP A 91 -1.67 5.29 3.19
C TRP A 91 -1.80 3.83 3.59
N VAL A 92 -2.07 2.99 2.60
CA VAL A 92 -2.14 1.55 2.75
C VAL A 92 -1.37 0.85 1.64
N ALA A 93 -0.89 -0.36 1.93
CA ALA A 93 -0.32 -1.24 0.93
C ALA A 93 -1.30 -2.37 0.61
N ILE A 94 -1.75 -2.45 -0.64
CA ILE A 94 -2.41 -3.65 -1.17
C ILE A 94 -1.30 -4.62 -1.56
N VAL A 95 -1.29 -5.76 -0.89
CA VAL A 95 -0.25 -6.79 -1.03
C VAL A 95 -0.72 -8.02 -1.80
N GLY A 96 -2.03 -8.12 -2.02
CA GLY A 96 -2.70 -9.25 -2.67
C GLY A 96 -4.16 -8.96 -2.95
N ARG A 97 -4.83 -9.92 -3.59
CA ARG A 97 -6.25 -9.85 -3.90
C ARG A 97 -6.90 -11.22 -3.73
N ASP A 98 -8.05 -11.24 -3.07
CA ASP A 98 -8.94 -12.39 -2.96
C ASP A 98 -10.09 -12.18 -3.95
N ASP A 99 -9.95 -12.77 -5.13
CA ASP A 99 -10.93 -12.67 -6.23
C ASP A 99 -12.24 -13.40 -5.93
N GLU A 100 -12.20 -14.46 -5.10
CA GLU A 100 -13.41 -15.19 -4.70
C GLU A 100 -14.30 -14.34 -3.78
N ARG A 101 -13.68 -13.57 -2.89
CA ARG A 101 -14.40 -12.69 -1.95
C ARG A 101 -14.56 -11.26 -2.45
N GLY A 102 -13.93 -10.90 -3.56
CA GLY A 102 -13.95 -9.53 -4.10
C GLY A 102 -13.24 -8.53 -3.19
N LYS A 103 -12.11 -8.92 -2.59
CA LYS A 103 -11.37 -8.14 -1.59
C LYS A 103 -9.93 -7.90 -1.99
N TYR A 104 -9.42 -6.72 -1.66
CA TYR A 104 -7.98 -6.48 -1.58
C TYR A 104 -7.46 -6.84 -0.19
N LEU A 105 -6.30 -7.48 -0.16
CA LEU A 105 -5.57 -7.83 1.05
C LEU A 105 -4.63 -6.68 1.39
N VAL A 106 -4.78 -6.11 2.58
CA VAL A 106 -4.15 -4.85 2.94
C VAL A 106 -3.23 -5.02 4.15
N ALA A 107 -2.00 -4.55 4.00
CA ALA A 107 -1.10 -4.29 5.12
C ALA A 107 -1.24 -2.81 5.54
N CYS A 108 -1.78 -2.58 6.74
CA CYS A 108 -2.08 -1.24 7.24
C CYS A 108 -1.64 -1.08 8.71
N SER A 109 -0.74 -0.15 8.99
CA SER A 109 -0.29 0.17 10.35
C SER A 109 -1.40 0.78 11.22
N ASN A 110 -2.35 1.49 10.63
CA ASN A 110 -3.50 2.03 11.37
C ASN A 110 -4.45 0.94 11.86
N THR A 111 -4.48 -0.23 11.23
CA THR A 111 -5.27 -1.35 11.74
C THR A 111 -4.77 -1.78 13.11
N LEU A 112 -3.46 -1.90 13.27
CA LEU A 112 -2.83 -2.19 14.55
C LEU A 112 -3.20 -1.15 15.61
N LEU A 113 -3.08 0.13 15.26
CA LEU A 113 -3.30 1.26 16.18
C LEU A 113 -4.75 1.32 16.70
N HIS A 114 -5.72 0.95 15.86
CA HIS A 114 -7.14 1.05 16.20
C HIS A 114 -7.80 -0.26 16.66
N TYR A 115 -7.30 -1.41 16.22
CA TYR A 115 -8.00 -2.70 16.36
C TYR A 115 -7.12 -3.86 16.85
N GLY A 116 -5.82 -3.63 17.08
CA GLY A 116 -4.88 -4.64 17.59
C GLY A 116 -4.16 -5.46 16.50
N PHE A 117 -3.25 -6.34 16.93
CA PHE A 117 -2.39 -7.12 16.03
C PHE A 117 -3.00 -8.47 15.68
N LYS A 118 -3.48 -8.60 14.44
CA LYS A 118 -3.80 -9.90 13.81
C LYS A 118 -3.31 -9.85 12.37
N GLU A 119 -2.37 -10.74 12.04
CA GLU A 119 -1.87 -10.90 10.68
C GLU A 119 -2.32 -12.24 10.11
N ASP A 120 -2.72 -12.20 8.85
CA ASP A 120 -2.95 -13.36 8.00
C ASP A 120 -1.93 -13.34 6.85
N LYS A 121 -1.71 -14.49 6.21
CA LYS A 121 -0.76 -14.63 5.10
C LYS A 121 -1.51 -14.97 3.83
N ASP A 122 -1.27 -14.20 2.78
CA ASP A 122 -1.79 -14.49 1.44
C ASP A 122 -1.12 -15.76 0.90
N ASN A 123 -1.94 -16.71 0.45
CA ASN A 123 -1.47 -17.97 -0.11
C ASN A 123 -0.87 -17.80 -1.52
N GLN A 124 -1.24 -16.76 -2.26
CA GLN A 124 -0.74 -16.52 -3.62
C GLN A 124 0.62 -15.81 -3.60
N SER A 125 0.69 -14.65 -2.95
CA SER A 125 1.93 -13.85 -2.90
C SER A 125 2.87 -14.23 -1.75
N GLY A 126 2.39 -14.96 -0.74
CA GLY A 126 3.12 -15.27 0.48
C GLY A 126 3.31 -14.07 1.42
N ARG A 127 2.63 -12.95 1.17
CA ARG A 127 2.78 -11.70 1.95
C ARG A 127 1.77 -11.63 3.09
N TYR A 128 2.14 -10.90 4.14
CA TYR A 128 1.27 -10.69 5.29
C TYR A 128 0.34 -9.50 5.06
N PHE A 129 -0.89 -9.62 5.55
CA PHE A 129 -1.90 -8.58 5.58
C PHE A 129 -2.61 -8.61 6.93
N ASN A 130 -3.22 -7.49 7.33
CA ASN A 130 -3.88 -7.37 8.64
C ASN A 130 -5.30 -6.80 8.56
N THR A 131 -5.75 -6.43 7.36
CA THR A 131 -7.11 -6.00 7.10
C THR A 131 -7.48 -6.22 5.63
N THR A 132 -8.75 -6.02 5.31
CA THR A 132 -9.25 -6.11 3.93
C THR A 132 -10.08 -4.89 3.55
N ILE A 133 -10.13 -4.58 2.26
CA ILE A 133 -11.03 -3.59 1.67
C ILE A 133 -11.74 -4.21 0.47
N ASP A 134 -13.05 -4.00 0.36
CA ASP A 134 -13.81 -4.52 -0.78
C ASP A 134 -13.35 -3.83 -2.08
N VAL A 135 -13.21 -4.58 -3.16
CA VAL A 135 -12.79 -4.01 -4.46
C VAL A 135 -13.76 -2.93 -4.93
N ALA A 136 -15.06 -3.10 -4.64
CA ALA A 136 -16.10 -2.12 -4.94
C ALA A 136 -15.98 -0.82 -4.13
N GLU A 137 -15.33 -0.86 -2.96
CA GLU A 137 -15.09 0.30 -2.11
C GLU A 137 -13.86 1.11 -2.57
N ILE A 138 -13.08 0.65 -3.56
CA ILE A 138 -11.98 1.42 -4.15
C ILE A 138 -12.51 2.28 -5.31
N THR A 139 -12.81 3.54 -5.01
CA THR A 139 -13.37 4.52 -5.96
C THR A 139 -12.72 5.89 -5.78
N ASN A 140 -13.00 6.83 -6.70
CA ASN A 140 -12.54 8.23 -6.55
C ASN A 140 -13.08 8.93 -5.28
N ARG A 141 -14.13 8.39 -4.65
CA ARG A 141 -14.71 8.93 -3.41
C ARG A 141 -13.95 8.47 -2.16
N THR A 142 -13.29 7.33 -2.24
CA THR A 142 -12.63 6.64 -1.12
C THR A 142 -11.11 6.61 -1.27
N VAL A 143 -10.59 6.88 -2.46
CA VAL A 143 -9.15 6.92 -2.79
C VAL A 143 -8.81 8.24 -3.46
N TYR A 144 -7.57 8.70 -3.27
CA TYR A 144 -6.99 9.78 -4.04
C TYR A 144 -6.45 9.24 -5.37
N PRO A 145 -7.09 9.53 -6.52
CA PRO A 145 -6.83 8.83 -7.78
C PRO A 145 -5.40 9.00 -8.33
N ASN A 146 -4.70 10.08 -7.96
CA ASN A 146 -3.33 10.34 -8.39
C ASN A 146 -2.27 9.77 -7.42
N ASN A 147 -2.71 9.11 -6.36
CA ASN A 147 -1.87 8.64 -5.26
C ASN A 147 -1.92 7.12 -5.19
N ILE A 148 -1.77 6.46 -6.33
CA ILE A 148 -1.68 5.01 -6.44
C ILE A 148 -0.36 4.74 -7.15
N ASN A 149 0.52 4.02 -6.47
CA ASN A 149 1.83 3.67 -7.00
C ASN A 149 1.96 2.15 -7.01
N GLN A 150 2.20 1.58 -8.18
CA GLN A 150 2.67 0.22 -8.31
C GLN A 150 4.15 0.17 -7.93
N ILE A 151 4.51 -0.86 -7.18
CA ILE A 151 5.89 -1.11 -6.79
C ILE A 151 6.20 -2.56 -7.13
N TYR A 152 7.17 -2.76 -8.00
CA TYR A 152 7.71 -4.08 -8.31
C TYR A 152 9.23 -4.07 -8.17
N ILE A 153 9.80 -5.25 -7.96
CA ILE A 153 11.25 -5.42 -7.86
C ILE A 153 11.74 -6.08 -9.13
N SER A 154 12.66 -5.43 -9.83
CA SER A 154 13.42 -6.02 -10.92
C SER A 154 14.78 -6.51 -10.43
N LYS A 155 15.39 -7.44 -11.16
CA LYS A 155 16.82 -7.75 -10.97
C LYS A 155 17.66 -6.68 -11.67
N ARG A 156 18.74 -6.26 -11.02
CA ARG A 156 19.77 -5.39 -11.62
C ARG A 156 20.52 -6.12 -12.74
#